data_AF-A0A0D0RFJ9-F1
#
_entry.id   AF-A0A0D0RFJ9-F1
#
_cell.length_a   1.000
_cell.length_b   1.000
_cell.length_c   1.000
_cell.angle_alpha   90.00
_cell.angle_beta   90.00
_cell.angle_gamma   90.00
#
_symmetry.space_group_name_H-M   'P 1'
#
loop_
_entity.id
_entity.type
_entity.pdbx_description
1 polymer ?
#
loop_
_entity_poly.entity_id
_entity_poly.type
_entity_poly.pdbx_seq_one_letter_code
_entity_poly.pdbx_strand_id
1 'polypeptide(L)'
;MLDKEKVFNTAIGNEIAIPHGIEASKDSIKQSGIAIMVFPNGTDWNGEKVRVVIAIAGRGDEHLDILAKIAGNLADTDDIDNLVASDVDAIHKMFVD
;
A
#
# COMPACT_ATOMS: atom_id res chain seq x y z
N MET A 1 4.66 7.16 -9.25
CA MET A 1 3.47 7.22 -8.38
C MET A 1 2.48 8.25 -8.90
N LEU A 2 2.78 9.56 -8.87
CA LEU A 2 1.84 10.58 -9.37
C LEU A 2 1.38 10.32 -10.82
N ASP A 3 2.27 9.93 -11.72
CA ASP A 3 1.88 9.63 -13.11
C ASP A 3 1.00 8.37 -13.24
N LYS A 4 1.10 7.41 -12.30
CA LYS A 4 0.20 6.26 -12.24
C LYS A 4 -1.20 6.72 -11.82
N GLU A 5 -1.26 7.57 -10.80
CA GLU A 5 -2.52 8.07 -10.22
C GLU A 5 -3.34 8.92 -11.22
N LYS A 6 -2.68 9.60 -12.16
CA LYS A 6 -3.36 10.32 -13.26
C LYS A 6 -4.11 9.41 -14.24
N VAL A 7 -3.75 8.12 -14.29
CA VAL A 7 -4.29 7.15 -15.26
C VAL A 7 -5.19 6.14 -14.58
N PHE A 8 -4.94 5.84 -13.31
CA PHE A 8 -5.66 4.81 -12.55
C PHE A 8 -5.70 5.17 -11.07
N ASN A 9 -6.89 5.16 -10.48
CA ASN A 9 -7.05 5.31 -9.03
C ASN A 9 -6.44 4.08 -8.33
N THR A 10 -5.43 4.29 -7.47
CA THR A 10 -4.75 3.19 -6.77
C THR A 10 -5.41 2.79 -5.45
N ALA A 11 -6.58 3.34 -5.12
CA ALA A 11 -7.48 2.76 -4.14
C ALA A 11 -7.98 1.40 -4.64
N ILE A 12 -7.85 0.37 -3.80
CA ILE A 12 -8.18 -1.02 -4.15
C ILE A 12 -9.37 -1.58 -3.37
N GLY A 13 -10.09 -0.70 -2.66
CA GLY A 13 -11.14 -1.07 -1.72
C GLY A 13 -10.59 -1.32 -0.31
N ASN A 14 -11.49 -1.67 0.61
CA ASN A 14 -11.20 -1.89 2.03
C ASN A 14 -10.45 -0.71 2.70
N GLU A 15 -10.70 0.53 2.26
CA GLU A 15 -9.99 1.73 2.76
C GLU A 15 -8.46 1.68 2.59
N ILE A 16 -7.97 0.93 1.58
CA ILE A 16 -6.55 0.81 1.22
C ILE A 16 -6.27 1.49 -0.12
N ALA A 17 -5.14 2.19 -0.20
CA ALA A 17 -4.50 2.53 -1.48
C ALA A 17 -3.08 1.95 -1.58
N ILE A 18 -2.71 1.51 -2.79
CA ILE A 18 -1.40 0.92 -3.09
C ILE A 18 -0.64 1.71 -4.19
N PRO A 19 -0.29 2.98 -3.95
CA PRO A 19 0.34 3.79 -4.98
C PRO A 19 1.71 3.23 -5.37
N HIS A 20 1.97 3.15 -6.68
CA HIS A 20 3.20 2.58 -7.25
C HIS A 20 3.62 3.31 -8.53
N GLY A 21 4.81 2.99 -9.04
CA GLY A 21 5.34 3.52 -10.30
C GLY A 21 4.53 3.11 -11.54
N ILE A 22 4.72 3.82 -12.65
CA ILE A 22 4.35 3.32 -13.98
C ILE A 22 5.41 2.32 -14.46
N GLU A 23 5.09 1.50 -15.46
CA GLU A 23 6.02 0.51 -16.03
C GLU A 23 7.37 1.12 -16.42
N ALA A 24 7.33 2.29 -17.08
CA ALA A 24 8.52 3.03 -17.52
C ALA A 24 9.45 3.48 -16.38
N SER A 25 9.00 3.41 -15.12
CA SER A 25 9.81 3.78 -13.95
C SER A 25 10.48 2.58 -13.25
N LYS A 26 10.24 1.34 -13.69
CA LYS A 26 10.77 0.13 -13.03
C LYS A 26 12.29 0.11 -12.91
N ASP A 27 13.00 0.55 -13.97
CA ASP A 27 14.47 0.55 -13.99
C ASP A 27 15.09 1.58 -13.04
N SER A 28 14.29 2.50 -12.49
CA SER A 28 14.74 3.47 -11.48
C SER A 28 14.79 2.89 -10.06
N ILE A 29 14.20 1.70 -9.85
CA ILE A 29 14.08 1.07 -8.53
C ILE A 29 15.41 0.41 -8.16
N LYS A 30 16.11 1.02 -7.20
CA LYS A 30 17.40 0.51 -6.69
C LYS A 30 17.22 -0.77 -5.87
N GLN A 31 16.18 -0.79 -5.04
CA GLN A 31 15.84 -1.87 -4.13
C GLN A 31 14.32 -1.89 -3.93
N SER A 32 13.75 -3.09 -3.77
CA SER A 32 12.34 -3.22 -3.42
C SER A 32 12.07 -2.76 -2.00
N GLY A 33 10.86 -2.26 -1.77
CA GLY A 33 10.42 -1.83 -0.45
C GLY A 33 9.01 -1.26 -0.48
N ILE A 34 8.48 -1.08 0.73
CA ILE A 34 7.20 -0.44 0.96
C ILE A 34 7.35 0.73 1.94
N ALA A 35 6.42 1.68 1.85
CA ALA A 35 6.21 2.68 2.89
C ALA A 35 4.73 2.71 3.26
N ILE A 36 4.44 2.62 4.56
CA ILE A 36 3.07 2.55 5.08
C ILE A 36 2.75 3.88 5.77
N MET A 37 1.60 4.47 5.42
CA MET A 37 1.06 5.66 6.05
C MET A 37 -0.35 5.36 6.55
N VAL A 38 -0.60 5.70 7.82
CA VAL A 38 -1.89 5.50 8.48
C VAL A 38 -2.57 6.84 8.67
N PHE A 39 -3.81 6.94 8.21
CA PHE A 39 -4.70 8.08 8.35
C PHE A 39 -5.90 7.64 9.20
N PRO A 40 -5.87 7.78 10.54
CA PRO A 40 -6.93 7.23 11.40
C PRO A 40 -8.34 7.73 11.05
N ASN A 41 -8.45 8.98 10.59
CA ASN A 41 -9.73 9.59 10.18
C ASN A 41 -10.03 9.41 8.68
N GLY A 42 -9.13 8.77 7.95
CA GLY A 42 -9.14 8.67 6.49
C GLY A 42 -8.59 9.91 5.79
N THR A 43 -8.20 9.72 4.54
CA THR A 43 -7.88 10.75 3.56
C THR A 43 -8.69 10.51 2.28
N ASP A 44 -9.04 11.57 1.57
CA ASP A 44 -9.60 11.45 0.22
C ASP A 44 -8.53 10.94 -0.74
N TRP A 45 -8.89 9.94 -1.54
CA TRP A 45 -8.07 9.34 -2.56
C TRP A 45 -8.87 9.27 -3.86
N ASN A 46 -9.00 10.41 -4.52
CA ASN A 46 -9.80 10.58 -5.74
C ASN A 46 -11.27 10.14 -5.57
N GLY A 47 -11.91 10.54 -4.47
CA GLY A 47 -13.30 10.21 -4.15
C GLY A 47 -13.48 8.95 -3.31
N GLU A 48 -12.42 8.18 -3.08
CA GLU A 48 -12.42 7.03 -2.19
C GLU A 48 -11.85 7.43 -0.81
N LYS A 49 -12.50 7.01 0.27
CA LYS A 49 -11.94 7.21 1.62
C LYS A 49 -10.91 6.11 1.91
N VAL A 50 -9.67 6.50 2.17
CA VAL A 50 -8.56 5.57 2.45
C VAL A 50 -8.00 5.85 3.84
N ARG A 51 -7.82 4.82 4.66
CA ARG A 51 -7.18 4.90 5.98
C ARG A 51 -5.75 4.38 5.99
N VAL A 52 -5.39 3.50 5.05
CA VAL A 52 -4.06 2.90 4.96
C VAL A 52 -3.51 3.07 3.55
N VAL A 53 -2.35 3.71 3.42
CA VAL A 53 -1.64 3.85 2.14
C VAL A 53 -0.36 3.05 2.20
N ILE A 54 -0.19 2.09 1.29
CA ILE A 54 1.01 1.25 1.17
C ILE A 54 1.68 1.57 -0.15
N ALA A 55 2.65 2.47 -0.13
CA ALA A 55 3.45 2.81 -1.31
C ALA A 55 4.40 1.65 -1.65
N ILE A 56 4.44 1.23 -2.92
CA ILE A 56 5.23 0.08 -3.36
C ILE A 56 6.27 0.50 -4.38
N ALA A 57 7.52 0.13 -4.11
CA ALA A 57 8.59 0.05 -5.10
C ALA A 57 9.03 -1.41 -5.21
N GLY A 58 8.74 -2.08 -6.33
CA GLY A 58 9.16 -3.46 -6.56
C GLY A 58 10.12 -3.57 -7.74
N ARG A 59 11.32 -4.10 -7.50
CA ARG A 59 12.33 -4.35 -8.52
C ARG A 59 12.07 -5.69 -9.21
N GLY A 60 12.06 -5.70 -10.55
CA GLY A 60 11.70 -6.90 -11.30
C GLY A 60 10.29 -7.38 -10.95
N ASP A 61 10.16 -8.68 -10.63
CA ASP A 61 8.87 -9.31 -10.34
C ASP A 61 8.52 -9.35 -8.84
N GLU A 62 9.39 -8.84 -7.96
CA GLU A 62 9.17 -8.82 -6.50
C GLU A 62 7.93 -8.01 -6.07
N HIS A 63 7.39 -7.17 -6.95
CA HIS A 63 6.15 -6.45 -6.70
C HIS A 63 4.96 -7.41 -6.49
N LEU A 64 4.96 -8.59 -7.12
CA LEU A 64 3.87 -9.56 -6.97
C LEU A 64 3.86 -10.18 -5.56
N ASP A 65 5.04 -10.48 -5.02
CA ASP A 65 5.15 -11.02 -3.65
C ASP A 65 4.70 -9.99 -2.61
N ILE A 66 5.06 -8.72 -2.81
CA ILE A 66 4.61 -7.61 -1.96
C ILE A 66 3.09 -7.48 -2.01
N LEU A 67 2.49 -7.53 -3.21
CA LEU A 67 1.05 -7.45 -3.37
C LEU A 67 0.32 -8.63 -2.74
N ALA A 68 0.88 -9.84 -2.84
CA ALA A 68 0.32 -11.04 -2.22
C ALA A 68 0.30 -10.92 -0.68
N LYS A 69 1.39 -10.41 -0.08
CA LYS A 69 1.46 -10.13 1.37
C LYS A 69 0.41 -9.10 1.81
N ILE A 70 0.27 -8.00 1.06
CA ILE A 70 -0.74 -6.98 1.35
C ILE A 70 -2.14 -7.59 1.32
N ALA A 71 -2.46 -8.34 0.27
CA ALA A 71 -3.76 -8.98 0.12
C ALA A 71 -4.05 -10.02 1.21
N GLY A 72 -3.04 -10.76 1.67
CA GLY A 72 -3.18 -11.75 2.74
C GLY A 72 -3.37 -11.15 4.12
N ASN A 73 -2.70 -10.03 4.41
CA ASN A 73 -2.74 -9.38 5.73
C ASN A 73 -3.91 -8.42 5.93
N LEU A 74 -4.50 -7.90 4.84
CA LEU A 74 -5.51 -6.84 4.88
C LEU A 74 -6.76 -7.22 4.09
N ALA A 75 -7.16 -8.49 4.19
CA ALA A 75 -8.26 -9.05 3.42
C ALA A 75 -9.62 -8.59 3.96
N ASP A 76 -9.73 -8.40 5.27
CA ASP A 76 -10.97 -8.08 5.97
C ASP A 76 -10.99 -6.63 6.49
N THR A 77 -12.19 -6.09 6.73
CA THR A 77 -12.36 -4.74 7.30
C THR A 77 -11.76 -4.62 8.70
N ASP A 78 -11.82 -5.70 9.48
CA ASP A 78 -11.26 -5.76 10.83
C ASP A 78 -9.73 -5.62 10.82
N ASP A 79 -9.06 -6.08 9.76
CA ASP A 79 -7.60 -5.95 9.62
C ASP A 79 -7.17 -4.49 9.53
N ILE A 80 -8.00 -3.65 8.91
CA ILE A 80 -7.74 -2.21 8.76
C ILE A 80 -7.94 -1.49 10.08
N ASP A 81 -9.02 -1.81 10.80
CA ASP A 81 -9.24 -1.28 12.15
C ASP A 81 -8.08 -1.65 13.08
N ASN A 82 -7.61 -2.90 13.01
CA ASN A 82 -6.48 -3.38 13.79
C ASN A 82 -5.17 -2.67 13.40
N LEU A 83 -4.87 -2.51 12.11
CA LEU A 83 -3.68 -1.81 11.64
C LEU A 83 -3.71 -0.34 12.06
N VAL A 84 -4.84 0.34 11.92
CA VAL A 84 -5.01 1.75 12.32
C VAL A 84 -4.80 1.94 13.83
N ALA A 85 -5.16 0.95 14.65
CA ALA A 85 -4.97 0.98 16.09
C ALA A 85 -3.57 0.52 16.56
N SER A 86 -2.75 -0.01 15.64
CA SER A 86 -1.44 -0.60 15.97
C SER A 86 -0.32 0.44 16.07
N ASP A 87 0.70 0.11 16.86
CA ASP A 87 1.95 0.86 16.87
C ASP A 87 2.87 0.46 15.70
N VAL A 88 3.96 1.21 15.54
CA VAL A 88 4.92 1.01 14.44
C VAL A 88 5.56 -0.38 14.46
N ASP A 89 5.78 -0.97 15.64
CA ASP A 89 6.44 -2.27 15.79
C ASP A 89 5.50 -3.41 15.40
N ALA A 90 4.23 -3.32 15.79
CA ALA A 90 3.18 -4.24 15.39
C ALA A 90 2.97 -4.20 13.86
N ILE A 91 2.86 -2.99 13.29
CA ILE A 91 2.72 -2.82 11.83
C ILE A 91 3.95 -3.40 11.11
N HIS A 92 5.16 -3.14 11.59
CA HIS A 92 6.37 -3.68 10.98
C HIS A 92 6.38 -5.21 10.94
N LYS A 93 6.00 -5.87 12.04
CA LYS A 93 5.92 -7.35 12.11
C LYS A 93 4.96 -7.94 11.10
N MET A 94 3.81 -7.31 10.86
CA MET A 94 2.83 -7.80 9.89
C MET A 94 3.41 -7.99 8.48
N PHE A 95 4.40 -7.18 8.06
CA PHE A 95 4.93 -7.21 6.69
C PHE A 95 6.32 -7.84 6.55
N VAL A 96 7.02 -8.07 7.67
CA VAL A 96 8.41 -8.55 7.68
C VAL A 96 8.51 -10.02 8.11
N ASP A 97 7.58 -10.50 8.94
CA ASP A 97 7.47 -11.91 9.33
C ASP A 97 6.70 -12.75 8.27
#